data_AF-A0A6N2UVP3-F1
#
_entry.id   AF-A0A6N2UVP3-F1
#
_cell.length_a   1.000
_cell.length_b   1.000
_cell.length_c   1.000
_cell.angle_alpha   90.00
_cell.angle_beta   90.00
_cell.angle_gamma   90.00
#
_symmetry.space_group_name_H-M   'P 1'
#
loop_
_entity.id
_entity.type
_entity.pdbx_description
1 polymer ?
#
loop_
_entity_poly.entity_id
_entity_poly.type
_entity_poly.pdbx_seq_one_letter_code
_entity_poly.pdbx_strand_id
1 'polypeptide(L)'
;MLDYLAQEPFVGENVCIFQTQNAKELVSWRSAQDATLGEYLPGLMENNPSGNPAQAVTLRDLYYARYDSGELPHLPKIWMEGEGVVVWW
;
A
#
# COMPACT_ATOMS: atom_id res chain seq x y z
N MET A 1 3.18 15.28 -8.48
CA MET A 1 3.36 13.85 -8.09
C MET A 1 2.32 12.98 -8.77
N LEU A 2 1.04 13.35 -8.75
CA LEU A 2 -0.01 12.67 -9.53
C LEU A 2 0.12 12.89 -11.04
N ASP A 3 0.70 14.01 -11.48
CA ASP A 3 0.93 14.30 -12.90
C ASP A 3 1.93 13.32 -13.58
N TYR A 4 2.77 12.64 -12.78
CA TYR A 4 3.69 11.62 -13.30
C TYR A 4 2.93 10.35 -13.74
N LEU A 5 1.77 10.07 -13.14
CA LEU A 5 0.94 8.91 -13.45
C LEU A 5 0.15 9.07 -14.74
N ALA A 6 -0.07 10.31 -15.18
CA ALA A 6 -0.70 10.58 -16.46
C ALA A 6 0.16 10.14 -17.66
N GLN A 7 1.47 9.93 -17.46
CA GLN A 7 2.39 9.55 -18.53
C GLN A 7 2.51 8.03 -18.75
N GLU A 8 2.14 7.21 -17.76
CA GLU A 8 2.22 5.74 -17.84
C GLU A 8 0.95 5.06 -17.28
N PRO A 9 -0.10 4.86 -18.10
CA PRO A 9 -1.40 4.35 -17.63
C PRO A 9 -1.36 2.91 -17.08
N PHE A 10 -0.32 2.12 -17.40
CA PHE A 10 -0.18 0.73 -16.95
C PHE A 10 0.66 0.57 -15.67
N VAL A 11 1.36 1.62 -15.21
CA VAL A 11 2.21 1.55 -14.01
C VAL A 11 1.38 1.62 -12.72
N GLY A 12 0.18 2.17 -12.77
CA GLY A 12 -0.65 2.42 -11.56
C GLY A 12 -1.42 1.22 -11.00
N GLU A 13 -1.59 0.13 -11.75
CA GLU A 13 -2.39 -1.03 -11.33
C GLU A 13 -1.63 -1.97 -10.37
N ASN A 14 -0.30 -2.03 -10.50
CA ASN A 14 0.54 -2.90 -9.68
C ASN A 14 1.20 -2.17 -8.50
N VAL A 15 0.86 -0.89 -8.29
CA VAL A 15 1.41 -0.08 -7.19
C VAL A 15 0.35 0.09 -6.12
N CYS A 16 0.53 -0.59 -4.98
CA CYS A 16 -0.31 -0.44 -3.81
C CYS A 16 0.12 0.79 -2.99
N ILE A 17 -0.85 1.51 -2.44
CA ILE A 17 -0.65 2.71 -1.64
C ILE A 17 -1.06 2.45 -0.20
N PHE A 18 -0.16 2.81 0.72
CA PHE A 18 -0.39 2.71 2.16
C PHE A 18 -0.08 4.05 2.84
N GLN A 19 -0.80 4.34 3.92
CA GLN A 19 -0.55 5.48 4.79
C GLN A 19 0.33 5.07 5.96
N THR A 20 1.36 5.85 6.26
CA THR A 20 2.21 5.63 7.43
C THR A 20 2.79 6.92 7.97
N GLN A 21 3.14 6.93 9.26
CA GLN A 21 3.90 8.01 9.88
C GLN A 21 5.42 7.80 9.76
N ASN A 22 5.88 6.55 9.54
CA ASN A 22 7.30 6.17 9.59
C ASN A 22 7.78 5.51 8.28
N ALA A 23 7.57 6.19 7.15
CA ALA A 23 7.90 5.63 5.83
C ALA A 23 9.37 5.19 5.69
N LYS A 24 10.31 5.97 6.24
CA LYS A 24 11.76 5.68 6.15
C LYS A 24 12.14 4.36 6.84
N GLU A 25 11.53 4.11 8.00
CA GLU A 25 11.76 2.90 8.80
C GLU A 25 11.19 1.68 8.08
N LEU A 26 9.93 1.78 7.61
CA LEU A 26 9.26 0.71 6.86
C LEU A 26 9.96 0.34 5.56
N VAL A 27 10.48 1.32 4.81
CA VAL A 27 11.23 1.04 3.57
C VAL A 27 12.55 0.31 3.86
N SER A 28 13.12 0.51 5.05
CA SER A 28 14.36 -0.14 5.48
C SER A 28 14.12 -1.45 6.22
N TRP A 29 12.86 -1.78 6.52
CA TRP A 29 12.49 -2.98 7.26
C TRP A 29 12.79 -4.24 6.45
N ARG A 30 13.21 -5.28 7.18
CA ARG A 30 13.49 -6.62 6.68
C ARG A 30 12.83 -7.64 7.59
N SER A 31 12.27 -8.69 7.00
CA SER A 31 11.75 -9.81 7.78
C SER A 31 12.89 -10.61 8.42
N ALA A 32 12.54 -11.53 9.33
CA ALA A 32 13.51 -12.48 9.88
C ALA A 32 14.17 -13.38 8.82
N GLN A 33 13.58 -13.50 7.63
CA GLN A 33 14.14 -14.22 6.47
C GLN A 33 14.79 -13.27 5.45
N ASP A 34 15.08 -12.03 5.84
CA ASP A 34 15.69 -10.96 5.01
C ASP A 34 14.85 -10.49 3.80
N ALA A 35 13.56 -10.83 3.78
CA ALA A 35 12.64 -10.35 2.77
C ALA A 35 12.38 -8.85 2.94
N THR A 36 12.27 -8.12 1.83
CA THR A 36 11.82 -6.73 1.82
C THR A 36 10.37 -6.62 2.27
N LEU A 37 9.98 -5.41 2.69
CA LEU A 37 8.56 -5.10 2.94
C LEU A 37 7.67 -5.41 1.73
N GLY A 38 8.13 -5.10 0.51
CA GLY A 38 7.37 -5.33 -0.72
C GLY A 38 7.14 -6.82 -1.03
N GLU A 39 8.08 -7.68 -0.67
CA GLU A 39 7.94 -9.15 -0.82
C GLU A 39 7.06 -9.75 0.30
N TYR A 40 7.05 -9.14 1.48
CA TYR A 40 6.28 -9.60 2.63
C TYR A 40 4.79 -9.22 2.56
N LEU A 41 4.49 -8.02 2.02
CA LEU A 41 3.14 -7.46 1.97
C LEU A 41 2.10 -8.35 1.26
N PRO A 42 2.38 -8.95 0.08
CA PRO A 42 1.42 -9.86 -0.56
C PRO A 42 1.00 -11.00 0.36
N GLY A 43 1.95 -11.60 1.08
CA GLY A 43 1.68 -12.67 2.04
C GLY A 43 0.80 -12.20 3.21
N LEU A 44 1.00 -10.98 3.71
CA LEU A 44 0.11 -10.39 4.73
C LEU A 44 -1.30 -10.12 4.19
N MET A 45 -1.41 -9.65 2.95
CA MET A 45 -2.68 -9.31 2.32
C MET A 45 -3.50 -10.57 1.98
N GLU A 46 -2.84 -11.64 1.52
CA GLU A 46 -3.46 -12.94 1.24
C GLU A 46 -3.92 -13.65 2.51
N ASN A 47 -3.17 -13.54 3.61
CA ASN A 47 -3.48 -14.20 4.88
C ASN A 47 -4.38 -13.36 5.80
N ASN A 48 -5.12 -12.38 5.28
CA ASN A 48 -6.00 -11.55 6.08
C ASN A 48 -7.33 -12.28 6.38
N PRO A 49 -7.58 -12.78 7.61
CA PRO A 49 -8.80 -13.52 7.93
C PRO A 49 -10.05 -12.61 7.93
N SER A 50 -9.83 -11.30 7.99
CA SER A 50 -10.87 -10.26 8.08
C SER A 50 -11.03 -9.46 6.78
N GLY A 51 -10.07 -9.52 5.86
CA GLY A 51 -9.95 -8.54 4.78
C GLY A 51 -10.04 -9.17 3.41
N ASN A 52 -11.02 -8.67 2.67
CA ASN A 52 -11.14 -8.90 1.24
C ASN A 52 -9.86 -8.36 0.55
N PRO A 53 -9.15 -9.15 -0.27
CA PRO A 53 -8.01 -8.67 -1.08
C PRO A 53 -8.34 -7.41 -1.91
N ALA A 54 -9.63 -7.20 -2.20
CA ALA A 54 -10.15 -6.00 -2.84
C ALA A 54 -9.99 -4.69 -2.03
N GLN A 55 -9.45 -4.72 -0.81
CA GLN A 55 -9.22 -3.51 -0.01
C GLN A 55 -7.90 -2.80 -0.35
N ALA A 56 -7.00 -3.45 -1.10
CA ALA A 56 -5.79 -2.80 -1.59
C ALA A 56 -6.14 -1.56 -2.42
N VAL A 57 -5.72 -0.37 -1.96
CA VAL A 57 -5.86 0.84 -2.76
C VAL A 57 -4.67 0.95 -3.69
N THR A 58 -4.92 0.89 -4.99
CA THR A 58 -3.87 1.09 -5.98
C THR A 58 -3.68 2.56 -6.29
N LEU A 59 -2.53 2.89 -6.87
CA LEU A 59 -2.25 4.25 -7.32
C LEU A 59 -3.21 4.71 -8.43
N ARG A 60 -3.72 3.76 -9.23
CA ARG A 60 -4.79 3.99 -10.20
C ARG A 60 -6.10 4.39 -9.51
N ASP A 61 -6.48 3.71 -8.44
CA ASP A 61 -7.71 4.04 -7.69
C ASP A 61 -7.63 5.44 -7.08
N LEU A 62 -6.46 5.78 -6.52
CA LEU A 62 -6.21 7.11 -5.95
C LEU A 62 -6.22 8.21 -7.03
N TYR A 63 -5.72 7.91 -8.23
CA TYR A 63 -5.80 8.81 -9.37
C TYR A 63 -7.26 9.03 -9.78
N TYR A 64 -8.03 7.97 -10.03
CA TYR A 64 -9.44 8.11 -10.45
C TYR A 64 -10.30 8.78 -9.39
N ALA A 65 -10.17 8.43 -8.12
CA ALA A 65 -10.95 9.04 -7.04
C ALA A 65 -10.72 10.56 -6.96
N ARG A 66 -9.47 11.01 -7.14
CA ARG A 66 -9.16 12.45 -7.15
C ARG A 66 -9.77 13.21 -8.33
N TYR A 67 -9.85 12.58 -9.50
CA TYR A 67 -10.39 13.21 -10.71
C TYR A 67 -11.91 13.10 -10.83
N ASP A 68 -12.52 12.04 -10.32
CA ASP A 68 -13.96 11.75 -10.46
C ASP A 68 -14.78 12.28 -9.28
N SER A 69 -14.43 11.89 -8.04
CA SER A 69 -15.18 12.27 -6.83
C SER A 69 -14.59 13.47 -6.09
N GLY A 70 -13.28 13.75 -6.30
CA GLY A 70 -12.54 14.74 -5.52
C GLY A 70 -12.20 14.29 -4.10
N GLU A 71 -12.62 13.09 -3.69
CA GLU A 71 -12.38 12.50 -2.38
C GLU A 71 -11.35 11.37 -2.49
N LEU A 72 -10.37 11.35 -1.58
CA LEU A 72 -9.39 10.27 -1.53
C LEU A 72 -10.02 9.02 -0.89
N PRO A 73 -9.77 7.82 -1.43
CA PRO A 73 -10.24 6.58 -0.82
C PRO A 73 -9.60 6.39 0.56
N HIS A 74 -10.28 5.63 1.42
CA HIS A 74 -9.69 5.20 2.69
C HIS A 74 -8.44 4.36 2.41
N LEU A 75 -7.28 4.88 2.78
CA LEU A 75 -6.01 4.20 2.59
C LEU A 75 -5.74 3.24 3.75
N PRO A 76 -5.28 2.02 3.46
CA PRO A 76 -4.76 1.15 4.51
C PRO A 76 -3.59 1.81 5.22
N LYS A 77 -3.56 1.68 6.54
CA LYS A 77 -2.47 2.17 7.37
C LYS A 77 -1.48 1.05 7.63
N ILE A 78 -0.21 1.38 7.57
CA ILE A 78 0.88 0.46 7.85
C ILE A 78 1.85 1.05 8.87
N TRP A 79 2.25 0.23 9.85
CA TRP A 79 3.24 0.61 10.84
C TRP A 79 4.00 -0.59 11.38
N MET A 80 5.10 -0.27 12.06
CA MET A 80 5.93 -1.22 12.79
C MET A 80 5.28 -1.58 14.13
N GLU A 81 5.19 -2.87 14.43
CA GLU A 81 4.75 -3.37 15.74
C GLU A 81 5.76 -4.41 16.25
N GLY A 82 6.59 -4.01 17.22
CA GLY A 82 7.75 -4.79 17.64
C GLY A 82 8.73 -4.99 16.48
N GLU A 83 9.05 -6.24 16.16
CA GLU A 83 9.91 -6.62 15.02
C GLU A 83 9.12 -6.84 13.72
N GLY A 84 7.78 -6.81 13.78
CA GLY A 84 6.88 -7.08 12.67
C GLY A 84 6.26 -5.82 12.05
N VAL A 85 5.51 -6.05 10.98
CA VAL A 85 4.74 -5.02 10.28
C VAL A 85 3.27 -5.41 10.29
N VAL A 86 2.40 -4.45 10.57
CA VAL A 86 0.95 -4.67 10.62
C VAL A 86 0.24 -3.66 9.71
N VAL A 87 -0.79 -4.16 9.03
CA VAL A 87 -1.64 -3.40 8.11
C VAL A 87 -3.06 -3.35 8.65
N TRP A 88 -3.65 -2.16 8.64
CA TRP A 88 -5.00 -1.88 9.11
C TRP A 88 -5.82 -1.22 7.99
N TRP A 89 -7.07 -1.64 7.83
CA TRP A 89 -7.97 -1.21 6.76
C TRP A 89 -9.06 -0.28 7.32
#